data_AF-A0A1F3LX72-F1
#
_entry.id   AF-A0A1F3LX72-F1
#
_cell.length_a   1.000
_cell.length_b   1.000
_cell.length_c   1.000
_cell.angle_alpha   90.00
_cell.angle_beta   90.00
_cell.angle_gamma   90.00
#
_symmetry.space_group_name_H-M   'P 1'
#
loop_
_entity.id
_entity.type
_entity.pdbx_description
1 polymer ?
#
loop_
_entity_poly.entity_id
_entity_poly.type
_entity_poly.pdbx_seq_one_letter_code
_entity_poly.pdbx_strand_id
1 'polypeptide(L)'
;MNKALIIKLLDSLESSVTELQTPEERAAKLKKLLEESLHENKNYNLLSGTQKGLVEMFQEMNKMELTNDISTSLKIIEHFETSGKFNLLSIPQNQFSKDLSEKFDSINLKLKQIIEGK
;
A
#
# COMPACT_ATOMS: atom_id res chain seq x y z
N MET A 1 1.37 -9.15 13.37
CA MET A 1 1.40 -7.68 13.25
C MET A 1 0.88 -7.28 11.87
N ASN A 2 0.42 -6.05 11.69
CA ASN A 2 -0.72 -5.58 10.88
C ASN A 2 -0.70 -5.82 9.34
N LYS A 3 -0.70 -7.08 8.87
CA LYS A 3 -1.03 -7.42 7.46
C LYS A 3 -2.38 -6.83 6.99
N ALA A 4 -3.27 -6.49 7.93
CA ALA A 4 -4.64 -6.09 7.66
C ALA A 4 -4.85 -4.62 7.23
N LEU A 5 -3.96 -3.68 7.58
CA LEU A 5 -4.28 -2.25 7.38
C LEU A 5 -4.26 -1.83 5.92
N ILE A 6 -3.19 -2.16 5.19
CA ILE A 6 -3.12 -1.88 3.75
C ILE A 6 -4.16 -2.67 2.97
N ILE A 7 -4.41 -3.93 3.32
CA ILE A 7 -5.42 -4.75 2.64
C ILE A 7 -6.82 -4.15 2.83
N LYS A 8 -7.18 -3.73 4.05
CA LYS A 8 -8.44 -3.02 4.32
C LYS A 8 -8.56 -1.71 3.52
N LEU A 9 -7.47 -0.96 3.41
CA LEU A 9 -7.45 0.25 2.58
C LEU A 9 -7.72 -0.13 1.12
N LEU A 10 -6.98 -1.09 0.57
CA LEU A 10 -7.18 -1.56 -0.82
C LEU A 10 -8.59 -2.09 -1.07
N ASP A 11 -9.17 -2.85 -0.14
CA ASP A 11 -10.57 -3.30 -0.20
C ASP A 11 -11.55 -2.11 -0.25
N SER A 12 -11.31 -1.07 0.55
CA SER A 12 -12.15 0.14 0.55
C SER A 12 -12.03 0.97 -0.73
N LEU A 13 -10.88 0.91 -1.40
CA LEU A 13 -10.63 1.60 -2.66
C LEU A 13 -11.10 0.81 -3.87
N GLU A 14 -11.21 -0.52 -3.76
CA GLU A 14 -11.62 -1.43 -4.84
C GLU A 14 -12.95 -1.00 -5.47
N SER A 15 -13.96 -0.67 -4.65
CA SER A 15 -15.27 -0.23 -5.14
C SER A 15 -15.20 1.05 -5.98
N SER A 16 -14.17 1.88 -5.81
CA SER A 16 -13.96 3.11 -6.58
C SER A 16 -13.26 2.87 -7.93
N VAL A 17 -12.85 1.63 -8.22
CA VAL A 17 -12.18 1.24 -9.46
C VAL A 17 -12.85 0.08 -10.19
N THR A 18 -13.72 -0.70 -9.54
CA THR A 18 -14.41 -1.86 -10.15
C THR A 18 -15.20 -1.51 -11.42
N GLU A 19 -15.72 -0.29 -11.53
CA GLU A 19 -16.52 0.16 -12.67
C GLU A 19 -15.68 0.49 -13.93
N LEU A 20 -14.36 0.57 -13.80
CA LEU A 20 -13.47 0.91 -14.91
C LEU A 20 -13.22 -0.30 -15.80
N GLN A 21 -13.12 -0.07 -17.11
CA GLN A 21 -13.14 -1.16 -18.09
C GLN A 21 -11.76 -1.79 -18.30
N THR A 22 -10.71 -1.00 -18.24
CA THR A 22 -9.34 -1.46 -18.54
C THR A 22 -8.48 -1.54 -17.28
N PRO A 23 -7.54 -2.49 -17.22
CA PRO A 23 -6.55 -2.53 -16.15
C PRO A 23 -5.75 -1.23 -16.01
N GLU A 24 -5.48 -0.54 -17.11
CA GLU A 24 -4.74 0.72 -17.13
C GLU A 24 -5.54 1.85 -16.44
N GLU A 25 -6.85 1.95 -16.71
CA GLU A 25 -7.72 2.91 -16.03
C GLU A 25 -7.81 2.61 -14.53
N ARG A 26 -7.95 1.33 -14.17
CA ARG A 26 -7.98 0.90 -12.76
C ARG A 26 -6.67 1.21 -12.05
N ALA A 27 -5.53 0.96 -12.69
CA ALA A 27 -4.21 1.26 -12.15
C ALA A 27 -4.03 2.77 -11.92
N ALA A 28 -4.35 3.60 -12.92
CA ALA A 28 -4.22 5.05 -12.82
C ALA A 28 -5.13 5.64 -11.74
N LYS A 29 -6.38 5.16 -11.64
CA LYS A 29 -7.32 5.62 -10.61
C LYS A 29 -6.90 5.16 -9.21
N LEU A 30 -6.48 3.91 -9.06
CA LEU A 30 -6.01 3.35 -7.79
C LEU A 30 -4.75 4.07 -7.30
N LYS A 31 -3.82 4.37 -8.21
CA LYS A 31 -2.63 5.17 -7.92
C LYS A 31 -3.00 6.51 -7.31
N LYS A 32 -3.90 7.26 -7.94
CA LYS A 32 -4.36 8.56 -7.45
C LYS A 32 -4.97 8.47 -6.04
N LEU A 33 -5.83 7.47 -5.80
CA LEU A 33 -6.45 7.26 -4.48
C LEU A 33 -5.42 6.93 -3.39
N LEU A 34 -4.39 6.16 -3.75
CA LEU A 34 -3.28 5.85 -2.84
C LEU A 34 -2.37 7.06 -2.59
N GLU A 35 -2.14 7.92 -3.58
CA GLU A 35 -1.42 9.19 -3.40
C GLU A 35 -2.18 10.15 -2.47
N GLU A 36 -3.49 10.25 -2.61
CA GLU A 36 -4.37 11.01 -1.71
C GLU A 36 -4.27 10.45 -0.28
N SER A 37 -4.40 9.13 -0.12
CA SER A 37 -4.24 8.45 1.17
C SER A 37 -2.85 8.67 1.78
N LEU A 38 -1.80 8.67 0.95
CA LEU A 38 -0.43 8.93 1.39
C LEU A 38 -0.29 10.36 1.90
N HIS A 39 -0.90 11.34 1.23
CA HIS A 39 -0.86 12.74 1.64
C HIS A 39 -1.53 12.95 3.00
N GLU A 40 -2.69 12.34 3.22
CA GLU A 40 -3.40 12.39 4.51
C GLU A 40 -2.59 11.78 5.66
N ASN A 41 -1.90 10.67 5.39
CA ASN A 41 -1.10 9.97 6.39
C ASN A 41 0.30 10.56 6.61
N LYS A 42 0.81 11.37 5.67
CA LYS A 42 2.12 12.05 5.76
C LYS A 42 2.18 13.23 6.73
N ASN A 43 1.04 13.69 7.28
CA ASN A 43 0.99 14.70 8.34
C ASN A 43 1.48 14.15 9.69
N TYR A 44 2.71 13.65 9.71
CA TYR A 44 3.39 13.08 10.84
C TYR A 44 4.10 14.18 11.62
N ASN A 45 3.58 14.52 12.79
CA ASN A 45 4.23 15.50 13.66
C ASN A 45 5.23 14.80 14.58
N LEU A 46 6.46 14.60 14.07
CA LEU A 46 7.60 13.97 14.77
C LEU A 46 7.85 14.58 16.17
N LEU A 47 7.54 15.86 16.33
CA LEU A 47 7.74 16.64 17.57
C LEU A 47 6.67 16.37 18.64
N SER A 48 5.56 15.72 18.29
CA SER A 48 4.54 15.31 19.27
C SER A 48 4.88 14.00 20.00
N GLY A 49 5.93 13.28 19.57
CA GLY A 49 6.30 11.96 20.08
C GLY A 49 6.97 11.95 21.46
N THR A 50 7.48 13.09 21.93
CA THR A 50 8.22 13.17 23.20
C THR A 50 7.33 13.19 24.46
N GLN A 51 6.00 13.28 24.31
CA GLN A 51 5.02 13.29 25.42
C GLN A 51 3.78 12.40 25.15
N LYS A 52 3.89 11.41 24.27
CA LYS A 52 2.78 10.53 23.89
C LYS A 52 2.75 9.27 24.77
N GLY A 53 1.57 8.87 25.24
CA GLY A 53 1.36 7.61 25.96
C GLY A 53 1.52 6.40 25.03
N LEU A 54 1.46 5.20 25.61
CA LEU A 54 1.63 3.94 24.86
C LEU A 54 0.61 3.81 23.71
N VAL A 55 -0.63 4.26 23.91
CA VAL A 55 -1.70 4.20 22.89
C VAL A 55 -1.35 5.07 21.69
N GLU A 56 -0.91 6.30 21.93
CA GLU A 56 -0.53 7.22 20.87
C GLU A 56 0.73 6.74 20.14
N MET A 57 1.70 6.14 20.84
CA MET A 57 2.86 5.51 20.20
C MET A 57 2.43 4.37 19.27
N PHE A 58 1.51 3.49 19.69
CA PHE A 58 0.98 2.43 18.82
C PHE A 58 0.24 2.99 17.60
N GLN A 59 -0.51 4.09 17.74
CA GLN A 59 -1.18 4.74 16.61
C GLN A 59 -0.18 5.31 15.60
N GLU A 60 0.89 5.95 16.07
CA GLU A 60 1.95 6.48 15.19
C GLU A 60 2.72 5.36 14.47
N MET A 61 3.01 4.25 15.17
CA MET A 61 3.63 3.08 14.54
C MET A 61 2.76 2.49 13.43
N ASN A 62 1.45 2.37 13.65
CA ASN A 62 0.52 1.88 12.64
C ASN A 62 0.44 2.82 11.42
N LYS A 63 0.45 4.14 11.64
CA LYS A 63 0.49 5.13 10.53
C LYS A 63 1.78 5.02 9.73
N MET A 64 2.92 4.88 10.41
CA MET A 64 4.21 4.70 9.75
C MET A 64 4.24 3.41 8.91
N GLU A 65 3.75 2.32 9.46
CA GLU A 65 3.63 1.04 8.74
C GLU A 65 2.73 1.19 7.50
N LEU A 66 1.55 1.79 7.65
CA LEU A 66 0.62 2.02 6.53
C LEU A 66 1.23 2.92 5.44
N THR A 67 1.95 3.98 5.82
CA THR A 67 2.63 4.89 4.88
C THR A 67 3.66 4.14 4.04
N ASN A 68 4.40 3.22 4.65
CA ASN A 68 5.37 2.37 3.94
C ASN A 68 4.68 1.37 3.00
N ASP A 69 3.56 0.80 3.42
CA ASP A 69 2.78 -0.12 2.58
C ASP A 69 2.12 0.57 1.38
N ILE A 70 1.60 1.79 1.58
CA ILE A 70 1.07 2.63 0.49
C ILE A 70 2.20 2.95 -0.50
N SER A 71 3.38 3.34 0.00
CA SER A 71 4.55 3.61 -0.84
C SER A 71 5.00 2.38 -1.63
N THR A 72 4.89 1.20 -1.04
CA THR A 72 5.17 -0.08 -1.71
C THR A 72 4.14 -0.38 -2.80
N SER A 73 2.86 -0.13 -2.50
CA SER A 73 1.75 -0.31 -3.44
C SER A 73 1.90 0.60 -4.68
N LEU A 74 2.27 1.87 -4.47
CA LEU A 74 2.52 2.82 -5.56
C LEU A 74 3.63 2.34 -6.49
N LYS A 75 4.75 1.82 -5.94
CA LYS A 75 5.84 1.27 -6.76
C LYS A 75 5.40 0.07 -7.60
N ILE A 76 4.53 -0.80 -7.06
CA ILE A 76 3.99 -1.94 -7.81
C ILE A 76 3.13 -1.43 -8.98
N ILE A 77 2.27 -0.44 -8.71
CA ILE A 77 1.40 0.15 -9.75
C ILE A 77 2.25 0.85 -10.82
N GLU A 78 3.26 1.64 -10.46
CA GLU A 78 4.18 2.27 -11.42
C GLU A 78 4.93 1.23 -12.27
N HIS A 79 5.32 0.12 -11.66
CA HIS A 79 5.93 -0.98 -12.41
C HIS A 79 4.94 -1.63 -13.38
N PHE A 80 3.68 -1.80 -12.98
CA PHE A 80 2.63 -2.26 -13.87
C PHE A 80 2.37 -1.28 -15.02
N GLU A 81 2.26 0.02 -14.75
CA GLU A 81 2.08 1.05 -15.78
C GLU A 81 3.23 1.06 -16.82
N THR A 82 4.46 0.77 -16.38
CA THR A 82 5.64 0.76 -17.27
C THR A 82 5.89 -0.56 -17.98
N SER A 83 5.57 -1.70 -17.36
CA SER A 83 5.94 -3.03 -17.86
C SER A 83 4.76 -3.94 -18.23
N GLY A 84 3.54 -3.56 -17.84
CA GLY A 84 2.35 -4.40 -17.90
C GLY A 84 2.37 -5.57 -16.92
N LYS A 85 3.29 -5.59 -15.94
CA LYS A 85 3.49 -6.70 -15.00
C LYS A 85 3.51 -6.20 -13.56
N PHE A 86 2.96 -7.01 -12.66
CA PHE A 86 2.95 -6.78 -11.21
C PHE A 86 4.27 -7.12 -10.51
N ASN A 87 5.22 -7.73 -11.21
CA ASN A 87 6.38 -8.34 -10.57
C ASN A 87 7.57 -7.38 -10.49
N LEU A 88 7.68 -6.64 -9.38
CA LEU A 88 8.91 -5.92 -9.03
C LEU A 88 10.02 -6.95 -8.71
N LEU A 89 10.82 -7.32 -9.71
CA LEU A 89 11.96 -8.24 -9.53
C LEU A 89 13.11 -7.70 -8.63
N SER A 90 12.89 -6.64 -7.85
CA SER A 90 14.01 -5.98 -7.15
C SER A 90 13.59 -5.03 -6.02
N ILE A 91 12.59 -5.39 -5.19
CA ILE A 91 12.73 -4.95 -3.79
C ILE A 91 13.81 -5.86 -3.19
N PRO A 92 14.94 -5.33 -2.70
CA PRO A 92 15.95 -6.16 -2.08
C PRO A 92 15.25 -6.93 -0.96
N GLN A 93 15.03 -8.22 -1.22
CA GLN A 93 14.57 -9.15 -0.22
C GLN A 93 15.73 -9.29 0.74
N ASN A 94 15.82 -8.37 1.70
CA ASN A 94 16.61 -8.63 2.89
C ASN A 94 16.14 -9.98 3.40
N GLN A 95 17.04 -10.96 3.33
CA GLN A 95 16.83 -12.39 3.60
C GLN A 95 16.41 -12.69 5.06
N PHE A 96 15.82 -11.73 5.76
CA PHE A 96 15.72 -11.71 7.22
C PHE A 96 14.31 -11.63 7.80
N SER A 97 13.23 -11.59 7.00
CA SER A 97 11.92 -12.00 7.54
C SER A 97 10.97 -12.53 6.48
N LYS A 98 10.56 -13.78 6.67
CA LYS A 98 9.46 -14.44 5.92
C LYS A 98 8.19 -13.58 5.93
N ASP A 99 7.94 -12.89 7.04
CA ASP A 99 6.77 -12.03 7.23
C ASP A 99 6.71 -10.84 6.27
N LEU A 100 7.86 -10.19 5.97
CA LEU A 100 7.92 -9.10 4.99
C LEU A 100 7.64 -9.60 3.57
N SER A 101 8.17 -10.77 3.20
CA SER A 101 7.90 -11.38 1.89
C SER A 101 6.41 -11.71 1.75
N GLU A 102 5.82 -12.39 2.74
CA GLU A 102 4.40 -12.73 2.72
C GLU A 102 3.51 -11.48 2.66
N LYS A 103 3.90 -10.39 3.33
CA LYS A 103 3.20 -9.12 3.29
C LYS A 103 3.26 -8.49 1.89
N PHE A 104 4.45 -8.47 1.29
CA PHE A 104 4.64 -7.99 -0.07
C PHE A 104 3.81 -8.80 -1.07
N ASP A 105 3.87 -10.13 -0.99
CA ASP A 105 3.09 -11.02 -1.85
C ASP A 105 1.59 -10.78 -1.71
N SER A 106 1.11 -10.53 -0.48
CA SER A 106 -0.29 -10.21 -0.21
C SER A 106 -0.73 -8.88 -0.86
N ILE A 107 0.09 -7.83 -0.73
CA ILE A 107 -0.16 -6.53 -1.38
C ILE A 107 -0.17 -6.71 -2.89
N ASN A 108 0.83 -7.41 -3.43
CA ASN A 108 0.96 -7.63 -4.86
C ASN A 108 -0.23 -8.41 -5.45
N LEU A 109 -0.65 -9.47 -4.76
CA LEU A 109 -1.84 -10.24 -5.12
C LEU A 109 -3.08 -9.35 -5.09
N LYS A 110 -3.30 -8.58 -4.02
CA LYS A 110 -4.50 -7.74 -3.91
C LYS A 110 -4.54 -6.65 -4.99
N LEU A 111 -3.41 -6.00 -5.27
CA LEU A 111 -3.33 -5.01 -6.34
C LEU A 111 -3.64 -5.64 -7.70
N LYS A 112 -3.09 -6.83 -7.96
CA LYS A 112 -3.39 -7.60 -9.16
C LYS A 112 -4.88 -7.90 -9.28
N GLN A 113 -5.53 -8.32 -8.20
CA GLN A 113 -6.97 -8.61 -8.19
C GLN A 113 -7.79 -7.37 -8.57
N ILE A 114 -7.49 -6.23 -7.94
CA ILE A 114 -8.20 -4.96 -8.18
C ILE A 114 -8.00 -4.49 -9.63
N ILE A 115 -6.77 -4.53 -10.12
CA ILE A 115 -6.43 -3.97 -11.44
C ILE A 115 -6.80 -4.92 -12.58
N GLU A 116 -6.50 -6.21 -12.48
CA GLU A 116 -6.90 -7.17 -13.51
C GLU A 116 -8.39 -7.56 -13.42
N GLY A 117 -9.04 -7.30 -12.28
CA GLY A 117 -10.45 -7.67 -12.03
C GLY A 117 -10.67 -9.17 -11.91
N LYS A 118 -9.73 -9.89 -11.30
CA LYS A 118 -9.71 -11.36 -11.18
C LYS A 118 -9.50 -11.83 -9.75
#